data_AF-A0AAE4G5H6-F1
#
_entry.id   AF-A0AAE4G5H6-F1
#
_cell.length_a   1.000
_cell.length_b   1.000
_cell.length_c   1.000
_cell.angle_alpha   90.00
_cell.angle_beta   90.00
_cell.angle_gamma   90.00
#
_symmetry.space_group_name_H-M   'P 1'
#
loop_
_entity.id
_entity.type
_entity.pdbx_description
1 polymer ?
#
loop_
_entity_poly.entity_id
_entity_poly.type
_entity_poly.pdbx_seq_one_letter_code
_entity_poly.pdbx_strand_id
1 'polypeptide(L)'
;MGGSIFISDSAQIPLSTRQFDYVVERARAQLNPSEMDVIEKVYLPLDGHGMMCISAESLNAQEFSTFSNAVLNAKTAAQAEESFSRFEGVWKEVLEMLQRDTRFSV
;
A
#
# COMPACT_ATOMS: atom_id res chain seq x y z
N MET A 1 -17.34 5.79 -6.81
CA MET A 1 -15.96 6.22 -7.15
C MET A 1 -15.03 5.43 -6.27
N GLY A 2 -14.10 4.67 -6.86
CA GLY A 2 -13.16 3.81 -6.13
C GLY A 2 -11.91 4.56 -5.69
N GLY A 3 -10.96 3.85 -5.06
CA GLY A 3 -9.64 4.36 -4.73
C GLY A 3 -8.55 3.81 -5.64
N SER A 4 -7.30 4.26 -5.52
CA SER A 4 -6.19 3.76 -6.34
C SER A 4 -4.85 3.79 -5.60
N ILE A 5 -4.02 2.78 -5.85
CA ILE A 5 -2.65 2.72 -5.32
C ILE A 5 -1.69 2.93 -6.50
N PHE A 6 -0.91 3.99 -6.44
CA PHE A 6 0.14 4.29 -7.41
C PHE A 6 1.46 3.71 -6.90
N ILE A 7 2.06 2.80 -7.67
CA ILE A 7 3.34 2.16 -7.35
C ILE A 7 4.47 2.88 -8.07
N SER A 8 4.30 3.12 -9.37
CA SER A 8 5.19 3.89 -10.24
C SER A 8 4.37 4.63 -11.30
N ASP A 9 5.02 5.50 -12.07
CA ASP A 9 4.42 6.34 -13.13
C ASP A 9 3.63 5.54 -14.20
N SER A 10 3.86 4.23 -14.29
CA SER A 10 3.15 3.31 -15.20
C SER A 10 2.40 2.17 -14.49
N ALA A 11 2.45 2.11 -13.16
CA ALA A 11 1.90 1.03 -12.35
C ALA A 11 0.89 1.59 -11.35
N GLN A 12 -0.40 1.48 -11.68
CA GLN A 12 -1.51 1.83 -10.81
C GLN A 12 -2.45 0.65 -10.62
N ILE A 13 -3.03 0.56 -9.42
CA ILE A 13 -3.99 -0.48 -9.07
C ILE A 13 -5.32 0.18 -8.72
N PRO A 14 -6.33 0.10 -9.61
CA PRO A 14 -7.65 0.63 -9.33
C PRO A 14 -8.39 -0.30 -8.37
N LEU A 15 -8.86 0.24 -7.26
CA LEU A 15 -9.55 -0.50 -6.20
C LEU A 15 -10.96 0.05 -5.96
N SER A 16 -11.88 -0.80 -5.50
CA SER A 16 -13.12 -0.28 -4.90
C SER A 16 -12.80 0.46 -3.59
N THR A 17 -13.67 1.39 -3.17
CA THR A 17 -13.50 2.15 -1.91
C THR A 17 -13.22 1.24 -0.72
N ARG A 18 -14.00 0.16 -0.58
CA ARG A 18 -13.82 -0.79 0.53
C ARG A 18 -12.49 -1.52 0.48
N GLN A 19 -12.02 -1.89 -0.71
CA GLN A 19 -10.72 -2.55 -0.87
C GLN A 19 -9.58 -1.57 -0.58
N PHE A 20 -9.70 -0.32 -1.06
CA PHE A 20 -8.74 0.73 -0.81
C PHE A 20 -8.61 1.01 0.69
N ASP A 21 -9.70 1.36 1.37
CA ASP A 21 -9.72 1.64 2.81
C ASP A 21 -9.14 0.46 3.59
N TYR A 22 -9.57 -0.77 3.27
CA TYR A 22 -9.12 -1.98 3.93
C TYR A 22 -7.60 -2.19 3.86
N VAL A 23 -7.02 -2.08 2.65
CA VAL A 23 -5.58 -2.30 2.41
C VAL A 23 -4.76 -1.17 3.01
N VAL A 24 -5.18 0.07 2.78
CA VAL A 24 -4.45 1.28 3.18
C VAL A 24 -4.39 1.40 4.70
N GLU A 25 -5.49 1.18 5.40
CA GLU A 25 -5.49 1.21 6.88
C GLU A 25 -4.57 0.14 7.47
N ARG A 26 -4.57 -1.06 6.91
CA ARG A 26 -3.73 -2.17 7.39
C ARG A 26 -2.27 -1.97 7.08
N ALA A 27 -1.94 -1.47 5.89
CA ALA A 27 -0.57 -1.12 5.52
C ALA A 27 -0.02 -0.01 6.43
N ARG A 28 -0.83 1.02 6.72
CA ARG A 28 -0.45 2.11 7.63
C ARG A 28 -0.18 1.60 9.05
N ALA A 29 -1.00 0.68 9.54
CA ALA A 29 -0.84 0.10 10.87
C ALA A 29 0.45 -0.71 11.06
N GLN A 30 1.13 -1.10 9.98
CA GLN A 30 2.42 -1.81 10.04
C GLN A 30 3.63 -0.88 9.92
N LEU A 31 3.42 0.41 9.62
CA LEU A 31 4.49 1.39 9.56
C LEU A 31 4.73 1.99 10.95
N ASN A 32 6.00 2.10 11.33
CA ASN A 32 6.39 2.63 12.63
C ASN A 32 6.50 4.16 12.63
N PRO A 33 6.45 4.81 13.80
CA PRO A 33 6.71 6.25 13.90
C PRO A 33 8.10 6.67 13.41
N SER A 34 9.07 5.75 13.40
CA SER A 34 10.41 5.98 12.83
C SER A 34 10.43 6.04 11.29
N GLU A 35 9.32 5.65 10.64
CA GLU A 35 9.15 5.60 9.18
C GLU A 35 8.17 6.68 8.72
N MET A 36 8.04 7.76 9.51
CA MET A 36 7.06 8.83 9.28
C MET A 36 7.25 9.52 7.93
N ASP A 37 8.49 9.67 7.46
CA ASP A 37 8.78 10.21 6.11
C ASP A 37 8.15 9.36 5.00
N VAL A 38 8.13 8.03 5.16
CA VAL A 38 7.48 7.11 4.20
C VAL A 38 5.98 7.25 4.27
N ILE A 39 5.42 7.32 5.49
CA ILE A 39 3.98 7.52 5.71
C ILE A 39 3.54 8.85 5.06
N GLU A 40 4.23 9.95 5.33
CA GLU A 40 3.87 11.25 4.80
C GLU A 40 3.91 11.27 3.27
N LYS A 41 4.97 10.72 2.65
CA LYS A 41 5.07 10.65 1.19
C LYS A 41 3.99 9.79 0.54
N VAL A 42 3.74 8.59 1.09
CA VAL A 42 2.78 7.65 0.50
C VAL A 42 1.35 8.13 0.66
N TYR A 43 1.03 8.66 1.84
CA TYR A 43 -0.33 9.03 2.21
C TYR A 43 -0.63 10.50 1.94
N LEU A 44 0.32 11.29 1.41
CA LEU A 44 0.12 12.70 1.05
C LEU A 44 -1.15 12.94 0.21
N PRO A 45 -1.46 12.13 -0.84
CA PRO A 45 -2.66 12.37 -1.63
C PRO A 45 -3.95 12.15 -0.81
N LEU A 46 -3.93 11.19 0.11
CA LEU A 46 -5.05 10.87 0.99
C LEU A 46 -5.23 11.89 2.11
N ASP A 47 -4.19 12.11 2.90
CA ASP A 47 -4.24 12.94 4.12
C ASP A 47 -4.17 14.44 3.78
N GLY A 48 -3.36 14.82 2.80
CA GLY A 48 -3.12 16.23 2.44
C GLY A 48 -4.14 16.80 1.45
N HIS A 49 -4.68 15.95 0.56
CA HIS A 49 -5.58 16.40 -0.52
C HIS A 49 -6.98 15.76 -0.49
N GLY A 50 -7.24 14.84 0.45
CA GLY A 50 -8.53 14.14 0.55
C GLY A 50 -8.84 13.27 -0.65
N MET A 51 -7.82 12.86 -1.42
CA MET A 51 -7.99 11.99 -2.58
C MET A 51 -8.06 10.54 -2.14
N MET A 52 -8.89 9.72 -2.79
CA MET A 52 -8.94 8.27 -2.52
C MET A 52 -7.76 7.54 -3.18
N CYS A 53 -6.53 8.00 -2.94
CA CYS A 53 -5.34 7.34 -3.47
C CYS A 53 -4.12 7.50 -2.55
N ILE A 54 -3.18 6.59 -2.71
CA ILE A 54 -1.84 6.67 -2.12
C ILE A 54 -0.80 6.52 -3.24
N SER A 55 0.39 7.13 -3.08
CA SER A 55 1.44 7.07 -4.11
C SER A 55 2.81 6.72 -3.54
N ALA A 56 3.35 5.57 -3.97
CA ALA A 56 4.71 5.13 -3.69
C ALA A 56 5.73 5.59 -4.76
N GLU A 57 5.32 6.44 -5.69
CA GLU A 57 6.14 6.87 -6.83
C GLU A 57 7.33 7.72 -6.38
N SER A 58 7.13 8.55 -5.35
CA SER A 58 8.14 9.45 -4.79
C SER A 58 9.15 8.77 -3.88
N LEU A 59 8.99 7.46 -3.62
CA LEU A 59 9.86 6.70 -2.73
C LEU A 59 11.17 6.31 -3.42
N ASN A 60 12.27 6.46 -2.69
CA ASN A 60 13.55 5.84 -3.05
C ASN A 60 13.52 4.32 -2.76
N ALA A 61 14.57 3.59 -3.17
CA ALA A 61 14.61 2.13 -3.01
C ALA A 61 14.49 1.65 -1.55
N GLN A 62 15.10 2.36 -0.60
CA GLN A 62 15.03 2.00 0.82
C GLN A 62 13.62 2.22 1.38
N GLU A 63 13.03 3.37 1.07
CA GLU A 63 11.67 3.73 1.48
C GLU A 63 10.63 2.78 0.86
N PHE A 64 10.84 2.41 -0.41
CA PHE A 64 9.98 1.47 -1.13
C PHE A 64 10.08 0.05 -0.55
N SER A 65 11.27 -0.38 -0.14
CA SER A 65 11.47 -1.63 0.60
C SER A 65 10.73 -1.61 1.94
N THR A 66 10.83 -0.52 2.70
CA THR A 66 10.08 -0.33 3.96
C THR A 66 8.58 -0.42 3.73
N PHE A 67 8.04 0.31 2.74
CA PHE A 67 6.62 0.25 2.41
C PHE A 67 6.19 -1.15 1.97
N SER A 68 6.98 -1.81 1.12
CA SER A 68 6.70 -3.18 0.65
C SER A 68 6.68 -4.19 1.80
N ASN A 69 7.61 -4.07 2.74
CA ASN A 69 7.63 -4.87 3.96
C ASN A 69 6.41 -4.62 4.84
N ALA A 70 5.99 -3.37 5.01
CA ALA A 70 4.79 -3.03 5.74
C ALA A 70 3.53 -3.65 5.08
N VAL A 71 3.43 -3.62 3.76
CA VAL A 71 2.32 -4.27 3.00
C VAL A 71 2.35 -5.80 3.17
N LEU A 72 3.52 -6.43 3.15
CA LEU A 72 3.67 -7.87 3.39
C LEU A 72 3.27 -8.26 4.82
N ASN A 73 3.72 -7.50 5.81
CA ASN A 73 3.34 -7.69 7.20
C ASN A 73 1.85 -7.47 7.40
N ALA A 74 1.27 -6.49 6.70
CA ALA A 74 -0.15 -6.16 6.77
C ALA A 74 -1.01 -7.29 6.21
N LYS A 75 -0.62 -7.87 5.07
CA LYS A 75 -1.25 -9.07 4.53
C LYS A 75 -1.16 -10.23 5.52
N THR A 76 0.02 -10.45 6.10
CA THR A 76 0.25 -11.57 7.02
C THR A 76 -0.59 -11.43 8.30
N ALA A 77 -0.68 -10.22 8.85
CA ALA A 77 -1.58 -9.92 9.96
C ALA A 77 -3.06 -10.09 9.55
N ALA A 78 -3.42 -9.61 8.36
CA ALA A 78 -4.77 -9.73 7.84
C ALA A 78 -5.20 -11.19 7.61
N GLN A 79 -4.28 -12.12 7.35
CA GLN A 79 -4.60 -13.56 7.20
C GLN A 79 -5.28 -14.18 8.41
N ALA A 80 -5.07 -13.61 9.61
CA ALA A 80 -5.76 -14.04 10.83
C ALA A 80 -7.21 -13.52 10.93
N GLU A 81 -7.61 -12.57 10.09
CA GLU A 81 -8.96 -12.01 10.09
C GLU A 81 -9.93 -12.88 9.29
N GLU A 82 -11.15 -13.06 9.81
CA GLU A 82 -12.24 -13.77 9.09
C GLU A 82 -12.57 -13.11 7.73
N SER A 83 -12.37 -11.79 7.65
CA SER A 83 -12.60 -10.98 6.46
C SER A 83 -11.57 -11.22 5.33
N PHE A 84 -10.42 -11.84 5.63
CA PHE A 84 -9.29 -11.97 4.72
C PHE A 84 -9.66 -12.58 3.37
N SER A 85 -10.45 -13.65 3.39
CA SER A 85 -10.88 -14.37 2.19
C SER A 85 -11.57 -13.47 1.14
N ARG A 86 -12.18 -12.36 1.57
CA ARG A 86 -12.83 -11.39 0.67
C ARG A 86 -11.84 -10.40 0.04
N PHE A 87 -10.67 -10.22 0.65
CA PHE A 87 -9.64 -9.25 0.25
C PHE A 87 -8.33 -9.93 -0.21
N GLU A 88 -8.25 -11.25 -0.17
CA GLU A 88 -7.06 -12.00 -0.59
C GLU A 88 -6.63 -11.65 -2.02
N GLY A 89 -7.60 -11.53 -2.94
CA GLY A 89 -7.36 -11.16 -4.33
C GLY A 89 -6.67 -9.80 -4.46
N VAL A 90 -7.12 -8.78 -3.71
CA VAL A 90 -6.50 -7.45 -3.76
C VAL A 90 -5.09 -7.47 -3.15
N TRP A 91 -4.88 -8.19 -2.04
CA TRP A 91 -3.54 -8.33 -1.47
C TRP A 91 -2.56 -8.97 -2.44
N LYS A 92 -3.02 -9.97 -3.20
CA LYS A 92 -2.18 -10.62 -4.22
C LYS A 92 -1.82 -9.64 -5.34
N GLU A 93 -2.80 -8.91 -5.86
CA GLU A 93 -2.57 -7.91 -6.92
C GLU A 93 -1.61 -6.80 -6.48
N VAL A 94 -1.79 -6.27 -5.26
CA VAL A 94 -0.90 -5.24 -4.69
C VAL A 94 0.53 -5.76 -4.56
N LEU A 95 0.72 -6.97 -4.05
CA LEU A 95 2.05 -7.56 -3.90
C LEU A 95 2.71 -7.90 -5.23
N GLU A 96 1.96 -8.45 -6.19
CA GLU A 96 2.48 -8.74 -7.53
C GLU A 96 2.96 -7.47 -8.23
N MET A 97 2.24 -6.37 -8.05
CA MET A 97 2.63 -5.07 -8.61
C MET A 97 3.83 -4.46 -7.90
N LEU A 98 3.91 -4.56 -6.57
CA LEU A 98 5.10 -4.18 -5.81
C LEU A 98 6.33 -4.97 -6.26
N GLN A 99 6.21 -6.29 -6.42
CA GLN A 99 7.31 -7.17 -6.84
C GLN A 99 7.81 -6.92 -8.26
N ARG A 100 6.98 -6.32 -9.12
CA ARG A 100 7.36 -5.94 -10.49
C ARG A 100 8.15 -4.63 -10.54
N ASP A 101 8.11 -3.82 -9.48
CA ASP A 101 8.87 -2.58 -9.42
C ASP A 101 10.36 -2.88 -9.23
N THR A 102 11.23 -2.20 -9.98
CA THR A 102 12.68 -2.40 -9.90
C THR A 102 13.27 -1.97 -8.56
N ARG A 103 12.55 -1.15 -7.78
CA ARG A 103 12.92 -0.73 -6.43
C ARG A 103 12.57 -1.78 -5.38
N PHE A 104 11.83 -2.83 -5.75
CA PHE A 104 11.47 -3.89 -4.83
C PHE A 104 12.71 -4.69 -4.42
N SER A 105 13.05 -4.57 -3.14
CA SER A 105 14.11 -5.33 -2.50
C SER A 105 13.66 -5.64 -1.07
N VAL A 106 13.04 -6.80 -0.88
CA VAL A 106 12.60 -7.32 0.43
C VAL A 106 13.43 -8.55 0.78
#